data_AF-A0A1F7PVI5-F1
#
_entry.id   AF-A0A1F7PVI5-F1
#
_cell.length_a   1.000
_cell.length_b   1.000
_cell.length_c   1.000
_cell.angle_alpha   90.00
_cell.angle_beta   90.00
_cell.angle_gamma   90.00
#
_symmetry.space_group_name_H-M   'P 1'
#
loop_
_entity.id
_entity.type
_entity.pdbx_description
1 polymer ?
#
loop_
_entity_poly.entity_id
_entity_poly.type
_entity_poly.pdbx_seq_one_letter_code
_entity_poly.pdbx_strand_id
1 'polypeptide(L)'
;MDLAVVMRQDVLADKLEDGRARGRAVATWNTRRVPTRLTPGWTNRLFVASQGRWRGYFPLSGDAVWNPKDEAVPYALIFDPRRWTPIAAAPCPSFRGWRYLESPPGGAPEVTTQAPDETVENGRTTPRTS
;
A
#
# COMPACT_ATOMS: atom_id res chain seq x y z
N MET A 1 -6.63 6.52 3.15
CA MET A 1 -5.32 7.01 3.66
C MET A 1 -4.30 5.90 3.55
N ASP A 2 -3.02 6.26 3.46
CA ASP A 2 -1.94 5.28 3.51
C ASP A 2 -1.56 4.91 4.94
N LEU A 3 -0.96 3.74 5.10
CA LEU A 3 -0.47 3.19 6.35
C LEU A 3 1.05 3.08 6.32
N ALA A 4 1.64 3.15 7.49
CA ALA A 4 3.07 2.96 7.69
C ALA A 4 3.35 1.92 8.76
N VAL A 5 4.38 1.10 8.54
CA VAL A 5 4.92 0.13 9.50
C VAL A 5 6.44 0.23 9.57
N VAL A 6 7.00 -0.10 10.74
CA VAL A 6 8.43 -0.37 10.88
C VAL A 6 8.64 -1.87 10.89
N MET A 7 9.45 -2.36 9.95
CA MET A 7 9.83 -3.77 9.85
C MET A 7 11.34 -3.92 10.03
N ARG A 8 11.75 -5.01 10.66
CA ARG A 8 13.16 -5.41 10.62
C ARG A 8 13.57 -5.75 9.19
N GLN A 9 14.86 -5.62 8.89
CA GLN A 9 15.38 -5.80 7.53
C GLN A 9 15.18 -7.22 7.01
N ASP A 10 15.40 -8.22 7.87
CA ASP A 10 15.17 -9.64 7.60
C ASP A 10 13.70 -9.89 7.20
N VAL A 11 12.76 -9.37 7.98
CA VAL A 11 11.32 -9.52 7.70
C VAL A 11 10.95 -8.90 6.35
N LEU A 12 11.49 -7.71 6.04
CA LEU A 12 11.26 -7.10 4.73
C LEU A 12 11.86 -7.95 3.60
N ALA A 13 13.09 -8.44 3.76
CA ALA A 13 13.74 -9.30 2.77
C ALA A 13 12.91 -10.55 2.49
N ASP A 14 12.42 -11.24 3.52
CA ASP A 14 11.58 -12.42 3.39
C ASP A 14 10.30 -12.13 2.59
N LYS A 15 9.62 -11.00 2.87
CA LYS A 15 8.43 -10.61 2.10
C LYS A 15 8.74 -10.35 0.64
N LEU A 16 9.87 -9.71 0.34
CA LEU A 16 10.30 -9.44 -1.03
C LEU A 16 10.68 -10.73 -1.76
N GLU A 17 11.33 -11.68 -1.08
CA GLU A 17 11.65 -12.99 -1.63
C GLU A 17 10.38 -13.80 -1.92
N ASP A 18 9.43 -13.82 -0.99
CA ASP A 18 8.11 -14.46 -1.19
C ASP A 18 7.41 -13.92 -2.45
N GLY A 19 7.46 -12.61 -2.68
CA GLY A 19 6.91 -11.99 -3.89
C GLY A 19 7.70 -12.33 -5.15
N ARG A 20 9.02 -12.16 -5.13
CA ARG A 20 9.89 -12.27 -6.33
C ARG A 20 10.18 -13.70 -6.74
N ALA A 21 10.64 -14.52 -5.81
CA ALA A 21 11.11 -15.87 -6.09
C ALA A 21 9.96 -16.88 -6.09
N ARG A 22 9.00 -16.73 -5.17
CA ARG A 22 7.89 -17.68 -4.98
C ARG A 22 6.59 -17.24 -5.65
N GLY A 23 6.55 -16.03 -6.22
CA GLY A 23 5.38 -15.49 -6.91
C GLY A 23 4.15 -15.35 -6.01
N ARG A 24 4.33 -15.29 -4.68
CA ARG A 24 3.22 -15.27 -3.72
C ARG A 24 2.51 -13.93 -3.81
N ALA A 25 1.23 -13.97 -4.20
CA ALA A 25 0.40 -12.78 -4.38
C ALA A 25 -0.13 -12.15 -3.07
N VAL A 26 -0.06 -12.90 -1.97
CA VAL A 26 -0.71 -12.56 -0.71
C VAL A 26 0.29 -12.71 0.43
N ALA A 27 0.56 -11.60 1.10
CA ALA A 27 1.27 -11.58 2.36
C ALA A 27 0.45 -10.84 3.42
N THR A 28 0.67 -11.19 4.68
CA THR A 28 -0.05 -10.61 5.81
C THR A 28 0.87 -9.83 6.75
N TRP A 29 0.30 -8.79 7.37
CA TRP A 29 0.86 -8.07 8.50
C TRP A 29 -0.10 -8.09 9.68
N ASN A 30 0.30 -8.72 10.78
CA ASN A 30 -0.55 -8.87 11.95
C ASN A 30 -0.59 -7.57 12.78
N THR A 31 -1.76 -7.25 13.32
CA THR A 31 -2.06 -6.03 14.06
C THR A 31 -3.11 -6.28 15.14
N ARG A 32 -3.03 -5.49 16.21
CA ARG A 32 -4.02 -5.48 17.30
C ARG A 32 -5.36 -4.88 16.91
N ARG A 33 -5.35 -3.96 15.95
CA ARG A 33 -6.53 -3.19 15.54
C ARG A 33 -6.58 -3.11 14.03
N VAL A 34 -7.79 -3.16 13.49
CA VAL A 34 -8.04 -2.89 12.08
C VAL A 34 -7.97 -1.39 11.84
N PRO A 35 -7.21 -0.92 10.85
CA PRO A 35 -7.23 0.47 10.40
C PRO A 35 -8.61 0.83 9.84
N THR A 36 -9.25 1.85 10.39
CA THR A 36 -10.58 2.34 10.01
C THR A 36 -10.58 3.54 9.08
N ARG A 37 -9.43 4.21 8.86
CA ARG A 37 -9.31 5.39 7.97
C ARG A 37 -8.79 5.06 6.57
N LEU A 38 -8.80 3.78 6.21
CA LEU A 38 -8.51 3.37 4.84
C LEU A 38 -9.62 3.91 3.94
N THR A 39 -9.24 4.43 2.77
CA THR A 39 -10.20 5.00 1.83
C THR A 39 -10.87 3.84 1.09
N PRO A 40 -12.19 3.64 1.20
CA PRO A 40 -12.90 2.61 0.44
C PRO A 40 -12.82 2.90 -1.07
N GLY A 41 -12.74 1.86 -1.91
CA GLY A 41 -12.62 2.02 -3.37
C GLY A 41 -11.27 2.57 -3.84
N TRP A 42 -10.29 2.70 -2.95
CA TRP A 42 -8.94 3.20 -3.25
C TRP A 42 -7.89 2.12 -2.99
N THR A 43 -6.81 2.11 -3.79
CA THR A 43 -5.64 1.27 -3.51
C THR A 43 -4.79 1.93 -2.42
N ASN A 44 -5.15 1.70 -1.15
CA ASN A 44 -4.36 2.18 -0.02
C ASN A 44 -2.97 1.51 -0.04
N ARG A 45 -1.94 2.22 0.44
CA ARG A 45 -0.55 1.72 0.43
C ARG A 45 -0.06 1.45 1.86
N LEU A 46 0.72 0.38 2.01
CA LEU A 46 1.47 0.06 3.21
C LEU A 46 2.94 0.44 3.02
N PHE A 47 3.30 1.64 3.48
CA PHE A 47 4.68 2.10 3.53
C PHE A 47 5.49 1.37 4.60
N VAL A 48 6.70 1.00 4.25
CA VAL A 48 7.61 0.24 5.11
C VAL A 48 8.86 1.05 5.37
N ALA A 49 9.15 1.26 6.65
CA ALA A 49 10.44 1.70 7.13
C ALA A 49 11.25 0.52 7.67
N SER A 50 12.54 0.51 7.40
CA SER A 50 13.50 -0.45 7.95
C SER A 50 14.85 0.22 8.19
N GLN A 51 15.47 -0.11 9.33
CA GLN A 51 16.72 0.53 9.81
C GLN A 51 16.63 2.06 9.88
N GLY A 52 15.51 2.57 10.41
CA GLY A 52 15.30 4.01 10.59
C GLY A 52 15.09 4.79 9.29
N ARG A 53 14.88 4.11 8.16
CA ARG A 53 14.67 4.73 6.84
C ARG A 53 13.46 4.15 6.13
N TRP A 54 12.70 4.99 5.45
CA TRP A 54 11.68 4.57 4.49
C TRP A 54 12.32 3.79 3.34
N ARG A 55 11.70 2.69 2.92
CA ARG A 55 12.27 1.80 1.88
C ARG A 55 11.36 1.65 0.67
N GLY A 56 10.05 1.69 0.87
CA GLY A 56 9.07 1.52 -0.19
C GLY A 56 7.70 1.24 0.37
N TYR A 57 6.81 0.74 -0.47
CA TYR A 57 5.47 0.37 -0.07
C TYR A 57 4.94 -0.85 -0.82
N PHE A 58 3.93 -1.49 -0.22
CA PHE A 58 3.09 -2.51 -0.85
C PHE A 58 1.67 -1.98 -1.06
N PRO A 59 0.96 -2.37 -2.12
CA PRO A 59 -0.47 -2.11 -2.22
C PRO A 59 -1.22 -2.99 -1.21
N LEU A 60 -2.13 -2.37 -0.46
CA LEU A 60 -3.08 -3.07 0.40
C LEU A 60 -4.29 -3.50 -0.42
N SER A 61 -4.82 -4.68 -0.10
CA SER A 61 -6.09 -5.17 -0.65
C SER A 61 -7.30 -4.35 -0.18
N GLY A 62 -7.22 -3.74 1.00
CA GLY A 62 -8.36 -3.14 1.69
C GLY A 62 -9.03 -4.09 2.69
N ASP A 63 -8.74 -5.38 2.60
CA ASP A 63 -9.27 -6.41 3.49
C ASP A 63 -8.34 -6.71 4.68
N ALA A 64 -8.94 -7.16 5.76
CA ALA A 64 -8.24 -7.70 6.92
C ALA A 64 -8.84 -9.06 7.31
N VAL A 65 -7.97 -10.03 7.59
CA VAL A 65 -8.38 -11.34 8.11
C VAL A 65 -8.42 -11.27 9.63
N TRP A 66 -9.46 -11.85 10.24
CA TRP A 66 -9.53 -12.04 11.68
C TRP A 66 -9.09 -13.46 12.05
N ASN A 67 -8.15 -13.59 12.97
CA ASN A 67 -7.68 -14.84 13.55
C ASN A 67 -7.91 -14.84 15.07
N PRO A 68 -8.97 -15.51 15.57
CA PRO A 68 -9.27 -15.53 17.00
C PRO A 68 -8.26 -16.31 17.85
N LYS A 69 -7.38 -17.12 17.24
CA LYS A 69 -6.36 -17.89 17.96
C LYS A 69 -5.15 -17.05 18.36
N ASP A 70 -4.99 -15.87 17.77
CA ASP A 70 -3.91 -14.94 18.09
C ASP A 70 -4.49 -13.74 18.84
N GLU A 71 -4.67 -13.87 20.16
CA GLU A 71 -5.23 -12.79 20.99
C GLU A 71 -4.35 -11.54 21.02
N ALA A 72 -3.04 -11.69 20.77
CA ALA A 72 -2.07 -10.61 20.85
C ALA A 72 -2.11 -9.70 19.62
N VAL A 73 -2.40 -10.25 18.43
CA VAL A 73 -2.56 -9.53 17.16
C VAL A 73 -3.62 -10.22 16.27
N PRO A 74 -4.92 -10.13 16.64
CA PRO A 74 -5.97 -10.95 16.03
C PRO A 74 -6.35 -10.55 14.61
N TYR A 75 -5.81 -9.46 14.08
CA TYR A 75 -6.12 -9.00 12.72
C TYR A 75 -4.89 -9.06 11.84
N ALA A 76 -5.06 -9.41 10.57
CA ALA A 76 -4.00 -9.50 9.59
C ALA A 76 -4.34 -8.68 8.35
N LEU A 77 -3.57 -7.62 8.09
CA LEU A 77 -3.70 -6.80 6.88
C LEU A 77 -3.11 -7.56 5.69
N ILE A 78 -3.84 -7.60 4.58
CA ILE A 78 -3.39 -8.29 3.37
C ILE A 78 -2.77 -7.29 2.39
N PHE A 79 -1.58 -7.61 1.88
CA PHE A 79 -0.88 -6.86 0.84
C PHE A 79 -0.24 -7.79 -0.21
N ASP A 80 0.04 -7.26 -1.40
CA ASP A 80 0.69 -8.03 -2.49
C ASP A 80 2.20 -7.75 -2.52
N PRO A 81 3.06 -8.71 -2.12
CA PRO A 81 4.50 -8.51 -2.08
C PRO A 81 5.15 -8.48 -3.47
N ARG A 82 4.48 -8.95 -4.53
CA ARG A 82 4.99 -8.90 -5.90
C ARG A 82 5.01 -7.46 -6.44
N ARG A 83 4.11 -6.62 -5.92
CA ARG A 83 3.92 -5.23 -6.32
C ARG A 83 4.68 -4.26 -5.39
N TRP A 84 5.81 -4.70 -4.83
CA TRP A 84 6.67 -3.82 -4.06
C TRP A 84 7.18 -2.66 -4.92
N THR A 85 6.96 -1.44 -4.44
CA THR A 85 7.52 -0.24 -5.07
C THR A 85 8.58 0.38 -4.17
N PRO A 86 9.87 0.35 -4.55
CA PRO A 86 10.92 1.03 -3.81
C PRO A 86 10.77 2.55 -3.93
N ILE A 87 11.19 3.27 -2.89
CA ILE A 87 11.21 4.75 -2.87
C ILE A 87 12.59 5.23 -2.42
N ALA A 88 12.87 6.52 -2.62
CA ALA A 88 14.12 7.11 -2.14
C ALA A 88 14.22 6.97 -0.61
N ALA A 89 15.38 6.50 -0.14
CA ALA A 89 15.58 6.21 1.27
C ALA A 89 15.62 7.51 2.10
N ALA A 90 14.48 7.86 2.70
CA ALA A 90 14.34 9.03 3.57
C ALA A 90 14.35 8.64 5.06
N PRO A 91 14.82 9.53 5.96
CA PRO A 91 14.72 9.31 7.40
C PRO A 91 13.27 9.03 7.84
N CYS A 92 13.10 8.05 8.72
CA CYS A 92 11.80 7.70 9.29
C CYS A 92 11.82 7.94 10.80
N PRO A 93 10.84 8.68 11.37
CA PRO A 93 10.69 8.76 12.81
C PRO A 93 10.39 7.36 13.39
N SER A 94 10.86 7.07 14.60
CA SER A 94 10.58 5.80 15.26
C SER A 94 9.11 5.74 15.71
N PHE A 95 8.46 4.61 15.46
CA PHE A 95 7.13 4.32 16.00
C PHE A 95 6.96 2.80 16.14
N ARG A 96 6.00 2.39 16.99
CA ARG A 96 5.67 0.98 17.21
C ARG A 96 4.32 0.66 16.55
N GLY A 97 4.23 -0.54 15.97
CA GLY A 97 3.04 -1.00 15.28
C GLY A 97 2.88 -0.30 13.93
N TRP A 98 1.72 0.29 13.70
CA TRP A 98 1.39 1.01 12.48
C TRP A 98 0.86 2.42 12.79
N ARG A 99 0.93 3.30 11.79
CA ARG A 99 0.31 4.63 11.85
C ARG A 99 -0.27 5.04 10.50
N TYR A 100 -1.21 5.96 10.50
CA TYR A 100 -1.64 6.62 9.26
C TYR A 100 -0.59 7.63 8.80
N LEU A 101 -0.51 7.80 7.49
CA LEU A 101 0.25 8.83 6.83
C LEU A 101 -0.71 9.83 6.20
N GLU A 102 -0.48 11.11 6.48
CA GLU A 102 -1.17 12.23 5.84
C GLU A 102 -0.57 12.51 4.45
N SER A 103 0.73 12.27 4.30
CA SER A 103 1.45 12.43 3.04
C SER A 103 2.43 11.26 2.83
N PRO A 104 2.67 10.85 1.58
CA PRO A 104 3.57 9.76 1.28
C PRO A 104 5.05 10.14 1.54
N PRO A 105 5.82 9.31 2.26
CA PRO A 105 7.22 9.60 2.55
C PRO A 105 8.14 9.37 1.34
N GLY A 106 9.35 9.94 1.40
CA GLY A 106 10.45 9.59 0.50
C GLY A 106 10.24 9.97 -0.97
N GLY A 107 9.47 11.03 -1.23
CA GLY A 107 9.18 11.50 -2.59
C GLY A 107 8.30 10.54 -3.40
N ALA A 108 7.65 9.58 -2.73
CA ALA A 108 6.65 8.76 -3.38
C ALA A 108 5.52 9.66 -3.91
N PRO A 109 5.00 9.38 -5.12
CA PRO A 109 3.98 10.23 -5.71
C PRO A 109 2.78 10.30 -4.77
N GLU A 110 2.31 11.53 -4.52
CA GLU A 110 0.92 11.73 -4.12
C GLU A 110 0.07 11.11 -5.23
N VAL A 111 -0.73 10.11 -4.86
CA VAL A 111 -1.63 9.52 -5.83
C VAL A 111 -2.79 10.50 -5.93
N THR A 112 -2.69 11.42 -6.88
CA THR A 112 -3.82 12.25 -7.29
C THR A 112 -4.87 11.32 -7.88
N THR A 113 -6.13 11.54 -7.50
CA THR A 113 -7.31 10.90 -8.05
C THR A 113 -7.09 10.59 -9.53
N GLN A 114 -7.03 9.30 -9.88
CA GLN A 114 -7.29 8.94 -11.26
C GLN A 114 -8.75 9.29 -11.46
N ALA A 115 -9.00 10.45 -12.08
CA ALA A 115 -10.32 10.82 -12.53
C ALA A 115 -10.89 9.61 -13.30
N PRO A 116 -12.18 9.26 -13.10
CA PRO A 116 -12.79 8.30 -14.00
C PRO A 116 -12.55 8.81 -15.42
N ASP A 117 -12.01 7.93 -16.25
CA ASP A 117 -11.73 8.14 -17.66
C ASP A 117 -12.95 8.82 -18.30
N GLU A 118 -12.89 10.15 -18.49
CA GLU A 118 -13.86 10.85 -19.31
C GLU A 118 -13.65 10.30 -20.71
N THR A 119 -14.61 9.45 -21.12
CA THR A 119 -14.70 8.87 -22.44
C THR A 119 -14.58 9.99 -23.47
N VAL A 120 -13.40 10.09 -24.10
CA VAL A 120 -13.17 11.02 -25.20
C VAL A 120 -13.92 10.46 -26.41
N GLU A 121 -15.19 10.81 -26.53
CA GLU A 121 -15.96 10.57 -27.76
C GLU A 121 -15.44 11.53 -28.83
N ASN A 122 -14.47 11.05 -29.60
CA ASN A 122 -13.96 11.74 -30.78
C ASN A 122 -15.05 11.79 -31.86
N GLY A 123 -15.68 12.96 -32.02
CA GLY A 123 -16.64 13.24 -33.10
C GLY A 123 -16.41 14.60 -33.77
N ARG A 124 -15.41 14.68 -34.67
CA ARG A 124 -15.27 15.70 -35.73
C ARG A 124 -15.46 14.94 -37.06
N THR A 125 -16.17 15.35 -38.12
CA THR A 125 -16.79 16.60 -38.60
C THR A 125 -17.63 16.21 -39.84
N THR A 126 -18.73 16.91 -40.16
CA THR A 126 -18.94 17.64 -41.46
C THR A 126 -20.35 18.21 -41.57
N PRO A 127 -20.50 19.44 -42.10
CA PRO A 127 -21.80 19.99 -42.49
C PRO A 127 -22.14 19.50 -43.90
N ARG A 128 -23.43 19.18 -44.15
CA ARG A 128 -23.95 19.07 -45.51
C ARG A 128 -25.20 19.92 -45.63
N THR A 129 -25.02 21.04 -46.32
CA THR A 129 -26.07 21.82 -46.96
C THR A 129 -26.65 21.03 -48.12
N SER A 130 -27.97 20.95 -48.21
CA SER A 130 -28.77 20.97 -49.46
C SER A 130 -30.23 21.17 -49.08
#